data_AF-S3API3-F1
#
_entry.id   AF-S3API3-F1
#
_cell.length_a   1.000
_cell.length_b   1.000
_cell.length_c   1.000
_cell.angle_alpha   90.00
_cell.angle_beta   90.00
_cell.angle_gamma   90.00
#
_symmetry.space_group_name_H-M   'P 1'
#
loop_
_entity.id
_entity.type
_entity.pdbx_description
1 polymer ?
#
loop_
_entity_poly.entity_id
_entity_poly.type
_entity_poly.pdbx_seq_one_letter_code
_entity_poly.pdbx_strand_id
1 'polypeptide(L)'
;MELSQAIEHASAYLIPGFLNDDAVLTAERLKNEDALKTLLDAWNAAPKDSLPFSFDLVRQLADRNREVCDLYGAERLRNANGVSLARGLTTEDTARGVAKLQHRREAGVMKTAGPTLTDLTLAYHEKPVSGTVLGIDIETTSRFPDQGYIINVGFEFWNLGPQTVPVNPHTAYFGMPEFYREKGVPLTEIHHITWQDLEGKPTFRSNKAAQKALLTVMKKVPFIAHNAAFEDSWFMLQIDGYAEARKEGKIIPIDTREICRRLDPEFRSLLPASRPASLENWARRRGTLAATEAERHLGLDDVDLMIRTVQAEFNERNMFGAS
;
A
#
# COMPACT_ATOMS: atom_id res chain seq x y z
N MET A 1 16.60 7.45 18.34
CA MET A 1 16.51 8.82 18.91
C MET A 1 15.31 8.94 19.86
N GLU A 2 15.38 9.79 20.90
CA GLU A 2 14.23 10.07 21.79
C GLU A 2 13.13 10.89 21.09
N LEU A 3 11.89 10.83 21.56
CA LEU A 3 10.76 11.47 20.86
C LEU A 3 10.91 12.99 20.73
N SER A 4 11.33 13.68 21.79
CA SER A 4 11.54 15.14 21.76
C SER A 4 12.60 15.55 20.74
N GLN A 5 13.69 14.80 20.65
CA GLN A 5 14.75 15.01 19.67
C GLN A 5 14.26 14.76 18.24
N ALA A 6 13.42 13.74 18.04
CA ALA A 6 12.86 13.45 16.73
C ALA A 6 11.91 14.57 16.26
N ILE A 7 11.10 15.12 17.17
CA ILE A 7 10.23 16.27 16.89
C ILE A 7 11.08 17.51 16.56
N GLU A 8 12.13 17.78 17.33
CA GLU A 8 13.05 18.90 17.08
C GLU A 8 13.72 18.76 15.70
N HIS A 9 14.26 17.58 15.39
CA HIS A 9 14.91 17.29 14.10
C HIS A 9 13.95 17.40 12.91
N ALA A 10 12.71 16.94 13.06
CA ALA A 10 11.68 17.05 12.04
C ALA A 10 11.18 18.49 11.85
N SER A 11 11.17 19.29 12.93
CA SER A 11 10.75 20.69 12.90
C SER A 11 11.85 21.63 12.41
N ALA A 12 13.12 21.18 12.43
CA ALA A 12 14.25 21.98 12.00
C ALA A 12 14.19 22.26 10.49
N TYR A 13 14.40 23.53 10.11
CA TYR A 13 14.51 23.92 8.71
C TYR A 13 15.90 23.54 8.20
N LEU A 14 15.96 22.48 7.41
CA LEU A 14 17.17 22.04 6.71
C LEU A 14 16.88 22.07 5.21
N ILE A 15 17.77 22.70 4.43
CA ILE A 15 17.72 22.70 2.97
C ILE A 15 18.71 21.61 2.48
N PRO A 16 18.25 20.47 1.96
CA PRO A 16 19.13 19.35 1.54
C PRO A 16 20.13 19.72 0.43
N GLY A 17 19.85 20.76 -0.36
CA GLY A 17 20.66 21.20 -1.50
C GLY A 17 22.08 21.71 -1.19
N PHE A 18 22.51 21.69 0.07
CA PHE A 18 23.89 22.01 0.48
C PHE A 18 24.73 20.77 0.87
N LEU A 19 24.15 19.56 0.77
CA LEU A 19 24.82 18.31 1.10
C LEU A 19 25.53 17.76 -0.15
N ASN A 20 26.83 18.02 -0.27
CA ASN A 20 27.63 17.59 -1.44
C ASN A 20 28.64 16.48 -1.12
N ASP A 21 28.71 16.04 0.14
CA ASP A 21 29.62 14.98 0.60
C ASP A 21 28.85 13.70 0.93
N ASP A 22 29.39 12.56 0.51
CA ASP A 22 28.78 11.24 0.65
C ASP A 22 28.57 10.83 2.11
N ALA A 23 29.53 11.17 2.98
CA ALA A 23 29.43 10.87 4.41
C ALA A 23 28.31 11.69 5.06
N VAL A 24 28.19 12.95 4.65
CA VAL A 24 27.14 13.87 5.12
C VAL A 24 25.75 13.43 4.63
N LEU A 25 25.60 13.07 3.35
CA LEU A 25 24.34 12.54 2.81
C LEU A 25 23.91 11.25 3.52
N THR A 26 24.86 10.35 3.77
CA THR A 26 24.59 9.10 4.50
C THR A 26 24.13 9.39 5.93
N ALA A 27 24.83 10.26 6.64
CA ALA A 27 24.49 10.62 8.02
C ALA A 27 23.12 11.30 8.11
N GLU A 28 22.81 12.21 7.19
CA GLU A 28 21.52 12.91 7.17
C GLU A 28 20.37 11.97 6.84
N ARG A 29 20.53 11.09 5.85
CA ARG A 29 19.53 10.05 5.54
C ARG A 29 19.24 9.18 6.75
N LEU A 30 20.28 8.64 7.39
CA LEU A 30 20.13 7.78 8.58
C LEU A 30 19.48 8.51 9.75
N LYS A 31 19.80 9.80 9.93
CA LYS A 31 19.19 10.63 10.98
C LYS A 31 17.71 10.90 10.70
N ASN A 32 17.36 11.19 9.45
CA ASN A 32 15.96 11.33 9.02
C ASN A 32 15.19 10.01 9.21
N GLU A 33 15.77 8.87 8.83
CA GLU A 33 15.16 7.54 9.00
C GLU A 33 14.97 7.17 10.48
N ASP A 34 15.94 7.44 11.36
CA ASP A 34 15.79 7.22 12.81
C ASP A 34 14.68 8.10 13.40
N ALA A 35 14.63 9.38 13.02
CA ALA A 35 13.56 10.28 13.46
C ALA A 35 12.18 9.86 12.90
N LEU A 36 12.08 9.49 11.62
CA LEU A 36 10.85 8.98 11.00
C LEU A 36 10.33 7.76 11.74
N LYS A 37 11.22 6.82 12.07
CA LYS A 37 10.86 5.64 12.83
C LYS A 37 10.28 6.02 14.20
N THR A 38 10.99 6.84 14.97
CA THR A 38 10.53 7.28 16.30
C THR A 38 9.18 7.99 16.23
N LEU A 39 8.98 8.86 15.23
CA LEU A 39 7.71 9.58 15.06
C LEU A 39 6.57 8.65 14.63
N LEU A 40 6.80 7.77 13.65
CA LEU A 40 5.80 6.80 13.21
C LEU A 40 5.36 5.89 14.37
N ASP A 41 6.31 5.35 15.13
CA ASP A 41 6.02 4.49 16.28
C ASP A 41 5.20 5.24 17.34
N ALA A 42 5.60 6.46 17.71
CA ALA A 42 4.90 7.28 18.69
C ALA A 42 3.47 7.66 18.23
N TRP A 43 3.32 8.05 16.97
CA TRP A 43 2.01 8.42 16.42
C TRP A 43 1.09 7.21 16.30
N ASN A 44 1.61 6.04 15.90
CA ASN A 44 0.84 4.80 15.78
C ASN A 44 0.38 4.28 17.14
N ALA A 45 1.22 4.37 18.18
CA ALA A 45 0.87 3.93 19.53
C ALA A 45 -0.12 4.86 20.24
N ALA A 46 -0.14 6.15 19.91
CA ALA A 46 -1.03 7.11 20.55
C ALA A 46 -2.50 6.88 20.21
N PRO A 47 -3.44 7.09 21.15
CA PRO A 47 -4.86 7.08 20.84
C PRO A 47 -5.24 8.30 19.98
N LYS A 48 -6.26 8.16 19.14
CA LYS A 48 -6.67 9.19 18.17
C LYS A 48 -6.99 10.56 18.80
N ASP A 49 -7.44 10.57 20.05
CA ASP A 49 -7.87 11.78 20.77
C ASP A 49 -6.74 12.42 21.60
N SER A 50 -5.53 11.85 21.57
CA SER A 50 -4.34 12.37 22.26
C SER A 50 -3.08 12.13 21.44
N LEU A 51 -3.05 12.63 20.21
CA LEU A 51 -1.88 12.54 19.35
C LEU A 51 -0.73 13.41 19.86
N PRO A 52 0.53 12.92 19.83
CA PRO A 52 1.69 13.66 20.34
C PRO A 52 2.09 14.84 19.44
N PHE A 53 1.71 14.83 18.16
CA PHE A 53 1.95 15.88 17.17
C PHE A 53 1.07 15.65 15.92
N SER A 54 0.99 16.64 15.02
CA SER A 54 0.33 16.48 13.71
C SER A 54 1.11 15.52 12.82
N PHE A 55 0.40 14.64 12.08
CA PHE A 55 1.05 13.73 11.14
C PHE A 55 1.75 14.46 9.98
N ASP A 56 1.43 15.74 9.74
CA ASP A 56 2.16 16.60 8.81
C ASP A 56 3.66 16.63 9.09
N LEU A 57 4.07 16.57 10.37
CA LEU A 57 5.48 16.55 10.75
C LEU A 57 6.20 15.33 10.17
N VAL A 58 5.55 14.17 10.19
CA VAL A 58 6.06 12.91 9.61
C VAL A 58 6.12 13.02 8.09
N ARG A 59 5.04 13.52 7.46
CA ARG A 59 4.99 13.69 6.00
C ARG A 59 6.08 14.63 5.49
N GLN A 60 6.30 15.76 6.16
CA GLN A 60 7.33 16.74 5.78
C GLN A 60 8.74 16.18 5.96
N LEU A 61 9.00 15.44 7.05
CA LEU A 61 10.29 14.77 7.22
C LEU A 61 10.53 13.70 6.13
N ALA A 62 9.48 12.98 5.72
CA ALA A 62 9.57 12.02 4.63
C ALA A 62 9.79 12.70 3.27
N ASP A 63 9.14 13.84 3.01
CA ASP A 63 9.40 14.69 1.84
C ASP A 63 10.90 15.07 1.79
N ARG A 64 11.45 15.56 2.90
CA ARG A 64 12.88 15.89 3.03
C ARG A 64 13.79 14.68 2.84
N ASN A 65 13.43 13.52 3.40
CA ASN A 65 14.24 12.32 3.26
C ASN A 65 14.30 11.82 1.81
N ARG A 66 13.22 11.96 1.04
CA ARG A 66 13.20 11.63 -0.39
C ARG A 66 14.17 12.51 -1.18
N GLU A 67 14.24 13.80 -0.88
CA GLU A 67 15.23 14.70 -1.51
C GLU A 67 16.68 14.28 -1.17
N VAL A 68 16.95 13.86 0.07
CA VAL A 68 18.27 13.32 0.44
C VAL A 68 18.55 11.99 -0.28
N CYS A 69 17.54 11.13 -0.40
CA CYS A 69 17.63 9.86 -1.12
C CYS A 69 17.91 10.05 -2.62
N ASP A 70 17.32 11.07 -3.24
CA ASP A 70 17.57 11.47 -4.62
C ASP A 70 19.03 11.84 -4.88
N LEU A 71 19.62 12.61 -3.95
CA LEU A 71 21.04 12.97 -3.96
C LEU A 71 21.94 11.75 -3.69
N TYR A 72 21.55 10.90 -2.74
CA TYR A 72 22.26 9.67 -2.40
C TYR A 72 22.29 8.66 -3.56
N GLY A 73 21.22 8.60 -4.36
CA GLY A 73 21.11 7.83 -5.59
C GLY A 73 20.45 6.45 -5.43
N ALA A 74 19.54 6.15 -6.35
CA ALA A 74 18.72 4.93 -6.34
C ALA A 74 19.54 3.63 -6.29
N GLU A 75 20.71 3.61 -6.94
CA GLU A 75 21.56 2.42 -6.96
C GLU A 75 22.06 2.00 -5.58
N ARG A 76 22.41 2.98 -4.75
CA ARG A 76 22.86 2.75 -3.38
C ARG A 76 21.68 2.44 -2.46
N LEU A 77 20.49 2.99 -2.76
CA LEU A 77 19.27 2.72 -2.00
C LEU A 77 18.75 1.29 -2.20
N ARG A 78 19.03 0.64 -3.33
CA ARG A 78 18.61 -0.76 -3.56
C ARG A 78 19.06 -1.73 -2.46
N ASN A 79 20.19 -1.44 -1.81
CA ASN A 79 20.74 -2.23 -0.71
C ASN A 79 20.45 -1.65 0.68
N ALA A 80 19.79 -0.49 0.76
CA ALA A 80 19.42 0.15 2.01
C ALA A 80 18.00 -0.28 2.43
N ASN A 81 17.80 -0.48 3.73
CA ASN A 81 16.46 -0.63 4.29
C ASN A 81 15.86 0.76 4.52
N GLY A 82 14.53 0.89 4.41
CA GLY A 82 13.77 2.02 4.91
C GLY A 82 12.98 1.64 6.15
N VAL A 83 12.30 2.63 6.73
CA VAL A 83 11.64 2.51 8.04
C VAL A 83 10.12 2.62 7.99
N SER A 84 9.56 3.06 6.86
CA SER A 84 8.14 3.43 6.76
C SER A 84 7.22 2.36 6.16
N LEU A 85 7.76 1.24 5.69
CA LEU A 85 6.95 0.13 5.17
C LEU A 85 6.51 -0.80 6.31
N ALA A 86 5.20 -0.91 6.51
CA ALA A 86 4.62 -1.88 7.43
C ALA A 86 4.85 -3.33 6.95
N ARG A 87 5.03 -4.27 7.89
CA ARG A 87 5.20 -5.70 7.58
C ARG A 87 3.90 -6.37 7.09
N GLY A 88 2.76 -5.81 7.45
CA GLY A 88 1.42 -6.33 7.18
C GLY A 88 0.37 -5.46 7.88
N LEU A 89 -0.89 -5.68 7.54
CA LEU A 89 -2.02 -5.09 8.27
C LEU A 89 -2.10 -5.68 9.69
N THR A 90 -2.68 -4.92 10.62
CA THR A 90 -2.91 -5.43 11.98
C THR A 90 -4.01 -6.50 11.99
N THR A 91 -4.12 -7.21 13.13
CA THR A 91 -5.22 -8.15 13.37
C THR A 91 -6.58 -7.45 13.25
N GLU A 92 -6.69 -6.25 13.84
CA GLU A 92 -7.90 -5.43 13.82
C GLU A 92 -8.24 -4.96 12.40
N ASP A 93 -7.25 -4.51 11.62
CA ASP A 93 -7.46 -4.12 10.22
C ASP A 93 -7.97 -5.30 9.39
N THR A 94 -7.36 -6.48 9.57
CA THR A 94 -7.77 -7.70 8.86
C THR A 94 -9.20 -8.10 9.22
N ALA A 95 -9.55 -8.11 10.51
CA ALA A 95 -10.89 -8.43 10.97
C ALA A 95 -11.93 -7.41 10.49
N ARG A 96 -11.57 -6.11 10.47
CA ARG A 96 -12.42 -5.05 9.95
C ARG A 96 -12.65 -5.17 8.45
N GLY A 97 -11.64 -5.56 7.69
CA GLY A 97 -11.76 -5.87 6.27
C GLY A 97 -12.81 -6.94 6.01
N VAL A 98 -12.72 -8.09 6.69
CA VAL A 98 -13.72 -9.17 6.60
C VAL A 98 -15.11 -8.68 7.02
N ALA A 99 -15.19 -7.96 8.13
CA ALA A 99 -16.45 -7.42 8.65
C ALA A 99 -17.13 -6.50 7.63
N LYS A 100 -16.34 -5.68 6.93
CA LYS A 100 -16.82 -4.75 5.91
C LYS A 100 -17.35 -5.48 4.68
N LEU A 101 -16.64 -6.51 4.19
CA LEU A 101 -17.10 -7.34 3.08
C LEU A 101 -18.40 -8.10 3.40
N GLN A 102 -18.58 -8.50 4.66
CA GLN A 102 -19.73 -9.28 5.13
C GLN A 102 -20.87 -8.44 5.74
N HIS A 103 -20.77 -7.10 5.70
CA HIS A 103 -21.73 -6.19 6.31
C HIS A 103 -22.08 -6.52 7.77
N ARG A 104 -21.07 -6.90 8.57
CA ARG A 104 -21.23 -7.21 9.99
C ARG A 104 -20.24 -6.44 10.87
N ARG A 105 -20.35 -6.61 12.19
CA ARG A 105 -19.47 -5.93 13.15
C ARG A 105 -18.12 -6.63 13.28
N GLU A 106 -17.04 -5.86 13.39
CA GLU A 106 -15.67 -6.34 13.64
C GLU A 106 -15.59 -7.28 14.85
N ALA A 107 -16.24 -6.92 15.96
CA ALA A 107 -16.31 -7.77 17.15
C ALA A 107 -16.93 -9.15 16.88
N GLY A 108 -17.83 -9.26 15.90
CA GLY A 108 -18.39 -10.54 15.47
C GLY A 108 -17.37 -11.40 14.73
N VAL A 109 -16.58 -10.79 13.83
CA VAL A 109 -15.46 -11.47 13.15
C VAL A 109 -14.44 -11.94 14.17
N MET A 110 -14.01 -11.06 15.08
CA MET A 110 -13.02 -11.37 16.12
C MET A 110 -13.48 -12.49 17.06
N LYS A 111 -14.77 -12.53 17.40
CA LYS A 111 -15.35 -13.62 18.21
C LYS A 111 -15.16 -14.98 17.55
N THR A 112 -15.30 -15.05 16.23
CA THR A 112 -15.17 -16.30 15.47
C THR A 112 -13.71 -16.62 15.16
N ALA A 113 -12.95 -15.65 14.66
CA ALA A 113 -11.58 -15.84 14.21
C ALA A 113 -10.56 -16.00 15.36
N GLY A 114 -10.93 -15.54 16.56
CA GLY A 114 -10.05 -15.45 17.72
C GLY A 114 -9.08 -14.26 17.66
N PRO A 115 -8.40 -13.94 18.78
CA PRO A 115 -7.53 -12.77 18.90
C PRO A 115 -6.29 -12.81 17.99
N THR A 116 -5.93 -13.99 17.48
CA THR A 116 -4.79 -14.21 16.56
C THR A 116 -5.25 -14.54 15.13
N LEU A 117 -6.55 -14.45 14.85
CA LEU A 117 -7.16 -14.77 13.55
C LEU A 117 -6.90 -16.23 13.09
N THR A 118 -6.72 -17.16 14.03
CA THR A 118 -6.48 -18.58 13.73
C THR A 118 -7.63 -19.16 12.90
N ASP A 119 -8.87 -18.80 13.25
CA ASP A 119 -10.09 -19.32 12.63
C ASP A 119 -10.71 -18.31 11.64
N LEU A 120 -9.89 -17.44 11.04
CA LEU A 120 -10.37 -16.43 10.09
C LEU A 120 -11.07 -17.03 8.87
N THR A 121 -10.65 -18.22 8.41
CA THR A 121 -11.34 -18.97 7.35
C THR A 121 -12.79 -19.27 7.73
N LEU A 122 -13.05 -19.68 8.99
CA LEU A 122 -14.43 -19.90 9.47
C LEU A 122 -15.21 -18.59 9.44
N ALA A 123 -14.60 -17.49 9.90
CA ALA A 123 -15.23 -16.18 9.89
C ALA A 123 -15.63 -15.71 8.48
N TYR A 124 -14.85 -16.03 7.43
CA TYR A 124 -15.20 -15.78 6.03
C TYR A 124 -16.44 -16.58 5.57
N HIS A 125 -16.66 -17.79 6.08
CA HIS A 125 -17.81 -18.63 5.70
C HIS A 125 -19.11 -18.31 6.45
N GLU A 126 -19.06 -17.53 7.54
CA GLU A 126 -20.26 -17.26 8.35
C GLU A 126 -21.31 -16.39 7.65
N LYS A 127 -20.87 -15.51 6.74
CA LYS A 127 -21.73 -14.56 6.05
C LYS A 127 -21.24 -14.34 4.61
N PRO A 128 -22.17 -14.11 3.67
CA PRO A 128 -21.79 -13.76 2.31
C PRO A 128 -20.99 -12.46 2.22
N VAL A 129 -20.11 -12.37 1.23
CA VAL A 129 -19.42 -11.14 0.84
C VAL A 129 -20.25 -10.37 -0.19
N SER A 130 -20.32 -9.05 -0.06
CA SER A 130 -21.01 -8.15 -1.00
C SER A 130 -20.54 -6.70 -0.81
N GLY A 131 -21.13 -5.79 -1.58
CA GLY A 131 -20.81 -4.36 -1.53
C GLY A 131 -19.84 -3.93 -2.63
N THR A 132 -19.34 -2.69 -2.53
CA THR A 132 -18.43 -2.10 -3.50
C THR A 132 -17.05 -1.92 -2.89
N VAL A 133 -16.00 -2.29 -3.62
CA VAL A 133 -14.59 -2.05 -3.28
C VAL A 133 -13.93 -1.19 -4.36
N LEU A 134 -12.89 -0.45 -3.96
CA LEU A 134 -11.90 0.14 -4.87
C LEU A 134 -10.74 -0.85 -5.00
N GLY A 135 -10.59 -1.52 -6.15
CA GLY A 135 -9.34 -2.22 -6.47
C GLY A 135 -8.27 -1.19 -6.80
N ILE A 136 -7.10 -1.27 -6.18
CA ILE A 136 -6.01 -0.32 -6.40
C ILE A 136 -4.64 -1.00 -6.31
N ASP A 137 -3.73 -0.55 -7.17
CA ASP A 137 -2.33 -0.92 -7.18
C ASP A 137 -1.48 0.28 -7.61
N ILE A 138 -0.25 0.36 -7.12
CA ILE A 138 0.66 1.50 -7.34
C ILE A 138 2.04 1.02 -7.77
N GLU A 139 2.61 1.71 -8.75
CA GLU A 139 4.02 1.54 -9.10
C GLU A 139 4.86 2.62 -8.45
N THR A 140 6.00 2.22 -7.89
CA THR A 140 6.85 3.11 -7.10
C THR A 140 8.32 2.94 -7.45
N THR A 141 9.11 3.97 -7.19
CA THR A 141 10.56 3.97 -7.49
C THR A 141 11.42 3.42 -6.37
N SER A 142 10.79 2.94 -5.30
CA SER A 142 11.42 2.33 -4.15
C SER A 142 10.44 1.37 -3.48
N ARG A 143 10.96 0.44 -2.69
CA ARG A 143 10.14 -0.36 -1.77
C ARG A 143 9.60 0.46 -0.59
N PHE A 144 10.29 1.53 -0.22
CA PHE A 144 10.00 2.28 1.01
C PHE A 144 9.38 3.65 0.71
N PRO A 145 8.21 3.97 1.29
CA PRO A 145 7.53 5.24 1.08
C PRO A 145 8.40 6.48 1.34
N ASP A 146 9.30 6.42 2.32
CA ASP A 146 10.19 7.52 2.72
C ASP A 146 11.40 7.72 1.80
N GLN A 147 11.56 6.91 0.76
CA GLN A 147 12.74 6.90 -0.11
C GLN A 147 12.42 7.02 -1.61
N GLY A 148 11.15 7.10 -2.02
CA GLY A 148 10.80 7.16 -3.44
C GLY A 148 9.45 7.79 -3.74
N TYR A 149 9.00 7.62 -4.98
CA TYR A 149 7.81 8.27 -5.51
C TYR A 149 6.78 7.24 -5.97
N ILE A 150 5.49 7.58 -5.81
CA ILE A 150 4.41 6.92 -6.56
C ILE A 150 4.44 7.51 -7.97
N ILE A 151 4.62 6.65 -8.98
CA ILE A 151 4.74 7.05 -10.38
C ILE A 151 3.59 6.53 -11.24
N ASN A 152 2.86 5.53 -10.77
CA ASN A 152 1.59 5.11 -11.35
C ASN A 152 0.59 4.77 -10.25
N VAL A 153 -0.68 5.07 -10.51
CA VAL A 153 -1.82 4.54 -9.75
C VAL A 153 -2.80 3.94 -10.74
N GLY A 154 -3.00 2.64 -10.65
CA GLY A 154 -4.07 1.92 -11.35
C GLY A 154 -5.20 1.62 -10.38
N PHE A 155 -6.44 1.88 -10.78
CA PHE A 155 -7.60 1.50 -9.97
C PHE A 155 -8.86 1.27 -10.80
N GLU A 156 -9.78 0.51 -10.22
CA GLU A 156 -11.13 0.33 -10.74
C GLU A 156 -12.09 -0.01 -9.58
N PHE A 157 -13.39 0.03 -9.85
CA PHE A 157 -14.41 -0.28 -8.86
C PHE A 157 -15.02 -1.64 -9.14
N TRP A 158 -15.16 -2.45 -8.10
CA TRP A 158 -15.82 -3.74 -8.21
C TRP A 158 -17.01 -3.83 -7.26
N ASN A 159 -18.19 -4.05 -7.82
CA ASN A 159 -19.35 -4.49 -7.05
C ASN A 159 -19.23 -5.99 -6.87
N LEU A 160 -18.96 -6.45 -5.65
CA LEU A 160 -18.72 -7.85 -5.36
C LEU A 160 -19.91 -8.71 -5.77
N GLY A 161 -19.65 -9.69 -6.62
CA GLY A 161 -20.63 -10.67 -7.08
C GLY A 161 -19.98 -11.77 -7.90
N PRO A 162 -20.69 -12.88 -8.15
CA PRO A 162 -20.11 -14.07 -8.78
C PRO A 162 -19.76 -13.88 -10.26
N GLN A 163 -20.43 -12.94 -10.94
CA GLN A 163 -20.27 -12.66 -12.38
C GLN A 163 -20.20 -11.16 -12.68
N THR A 164 -19.96 -10.34 -11.67
CA THR A 164 -19.82 -8.90 -11.87
C THR A 164 -18.46 -8.58 -12.46
N VAL A 165 -18.43 -7.58 -13.34
CA VAL A 165 -17.18 -7.06 -13.92
C VAL A 165 -16.79 -5.76 -13.22
N PRO A 166 -15.50 -5.47 -13.07
CA PRO A 166 -15.03 -4.16 -12.64
C PRO A 166 -15.50 -3.05 -13.59
N VAL A 167 -15.63 -1.84 -13.05
CA VAL A 167 -16.10 -0.66 -13.77
C VAL A 167 -15.23 0.55 -13.49
N ASN A 168 -15.25 1.51 -14.42
CA ASN A 168 -14.50 2.76 -14.35
C ASN A 168 -12.97 2.54 -14.17
N PRO A 169 -12.32 1.77 -15.05
CA PRO A 169 -10.88 1.59 -15.00
C PRO A 169 -10.18 2.93 -15.18
N HIS A 170 -9.16 3.16 -14.37
CA HIS A 170 -8.37 4.37 -14.41
C HIS A 170 -6.90 4.06 -14.20
N THR A 171 -6.06 4.72 -14.99
CA THR A 171 -4.60 4.73 -14.81
C THR A 171 -4.12 6.17 -14.87
N ALA A 172 -3.26 6.54 -13.92
CA ALA A 172 -2.66 7.86 -13.88
C ALA A 172 -1.16 7.73 -13.62
N TYR A 173 -0.37 8.44 -14.43
CA TYR A 173 1.08 8.54 -14.28
C TYR A 173 1.46 9.84 -13.60
N PHE A 174 2.52 9.80 -12.80
CA PHE A 174 2.99 10.93 -12.01
C PHE A 174 4.48 11.15 -12.21
N GLY A 175 4.87 12.41 -12.34
CA GLY A 175 6.25 12.78 -12.65
C GLY A 175 7.22 12.54 -11.50
N MET A 176 8.49 12.80 -11.80
CA MET A 176 9.64 12.70 -10.90
C MET A 176 10.55 13.92 -11.10
N PRO A 177 11.53 14.16 -10.21
CA PRO A 177 12.54 15.20 -10.43
C PRO A 177 13.28 15.08 -11.77
N GLU A 178 13.53 16.21 -12.44
CA GLU A 178 14.05 16.28 -13.83
C GLU A 178 15.37 15.52 -14.04
N PHE A 179 16.24 15.46 -13.03
CA PHE A 179 17.53 14.76 -13.15
C PHE A 179 17.37 13.24 -13.44
N TYR A 180 16.19 12.66 -13.18
CA TYR A 180 15.88 11.28 -13.54
C TYR A 180 15.74 11.06 -15.06
N ARG A 181 15.64 12.13 -15.85
CA ARG A 181 15.76 12.05 -17.32
C ARG A 181 17.04 11.37 -17.76
N GLU A 182 18.15 11.71 -17.11
CA GLU A 182 19.48 11.16 -17.43
C GLU A 182 19.78 9.89 -16.62
N LYS A 183 19.36 9.85 -15.34
CA LYS A 183 19.61 8.69 -14.46
C LYS A 183 18.73 7.47 -14.77
N GLY A 184 17.60 7.66 -15.45
CA GLY A 184 16.58 6.64 -15.68
C GLY A 184 15.64 6.45 -14.49
N VAL A 185 14.44 5.93 -14.75
CA VAL A 185 13.43 5.66 -13.71
C VAL A 185 13.85 4.41 -12.92
N PRO A 186 14.00 4.49 -11.59
CA PRO A 186 14.32 3.30 -10.78
C PRO A 186 13.24 2.23 -10.91
N LEU A 187 13.64 0.96 -10.94
CA LEU A 187 12.74 -0.20 -11.03
C LEU A 187 12.00 -0.37 -12.38
N THR A 188 12.45 0.34 -13.44
CA THR A 188 11.94 0.18 -14.81
C THR A 188 11.99 -1.28 -15.30
N GLU A 189 12.95 -2.07 -14.84
CA GLU A 189 13.06 -3.49 -15.16
C GLU A 189 11.91 -4.35 -14.59
N ILE A 190 11.19 -3.84 -13.58
CA ILE A 190 10.03 -4.48 -12.97
C ILE A 190 8.75 -3.95 -13.63
N HIS A 191 8.51 -2.63 -13.55
CA HIS A 191 7.22 -2.04 -13.93
C HIS A 191 7.15 -1.52 -15.38
N HIS A 192 8.28 -1.53 -16.10
CA HIS A 192 8.39 -1.10 -17.50
C HIS A 192 8.06 0.37 -17.81
N ILE A 193 7.59 1.15 -16.84
CA ILE A 193 7.42 2.61 -16.92
C ILE A 193 8.76 3.31 -17.15
N THR A 194 8.82 4.14 -18.19
CA THR A 194 10.02 4.89 -18.61
C THR A 194 9.90 6.39 -18.31
N TRP A 195 10.98 7.15 -18.50
CA TRP A 195 10.93 8.61 -18.38
C TRP A 195 9.87 9.25 -19.29
N GLN A 196 9.67 8.72 -20.49
CA GLN A 196 8.70 9.28 -21.46
C GLN A 196 7.26 9.22 -20.95
N ASP A 197 6.94 8.20 -20.15
CA ASP A 197 5.63 8.05 -19.53
C ASP A 197 5.40 9.12 -18.45
N LEU A 198 6.47 9.63 -17.84
CA LEU A 198 6.43 10.52 -16.67
C LEU A 198 6.71 12.00 -17.00
N GLU A 199 7.47 12.28 -18.06
CA GLU A 199 7.93 13.63 -18.41
C GLU A 199 6.77 14.64 -18.49
N GLY A 200 6.99 15.82 -17.90
CA GLY A 200 6.01 16.92 -17.87
C GLY A 200 4.82 16.74 -16.91
N LYS A 201 4.73 15.63 -16.18
CA LYS A 201 3.65 15.40 -15.20
C LYS A 201 4.04 15.88 -13.81
N PRO A 202 3.09 16.36 -12.99
CA PRO A 202 3.37 16.64 -11.59
C PRO A 202 3.64 15.34 -10.83
N THR A 203 4.49 15.40 -9.80
CA THR A 203 4.65 14.29 -8.84
C THR A 203 3.33 14.00 -8.14
N PHE A 204 3.10 12.76 -7.70
CA PHE A 204 1.87 12.43 -6.97
C PHE A 204 1.71 13.30 -5.72
N ARG A 205 2.82 13.55 -5.00
CA ARG A 205 2.88 14.41 -3.80
C ARG A 205 2.47 15.86 -4.04
N SER A 206 2.73 16.41 -5.22
CA SER A 206 2.32 17.76 -5.61
C SER A 206 0.92 17.83 -6.21
N ASN A 207 0.40 16.71 -6.76
CA ASN A 207 -0.94 16.63 -7.32
C ASN A 207 -2.03 16.50 -6.25
N LYS A 208 -2.38 17.62 -5.61
CA LYS A 208 -3.38 17.69 -4.52
C LYS A 208 -4.80 17.29 -4.97
N ALA A 209 -5.13 17.47 -6.25
CA ALA A 209 -6.42 17.07 -6.79
C ALA A 209 -6.56 15.53 -6.81
N ALA A 210 -5.53 14.82 -7.30
CA ALA A 210 -5.49 13.36 -7.32
C ALA A 210 -5.54 12.78 -5.89
N GLN A 211 -4.72 13.31 -4.98
CA GLN A 211 -4.73 12.91 -3.56
C GLN A 211 -6.12 13.07 -2.93
N LYS A 212 -6.75 14.23 -3.12
CA LYS A 212 -8.08 14.51 -2.56
C LYS A 212 -9.14 13.59 -3.16
N ALA A 213 -9.07 13.29 -4.46
CA ALA A 213 -10.00 12.38 -5.12
C ALA A 213 -9.89 10.95 -4.55
N LEU A 214 -8.68 10.38 -4.50
CA LEU A 214 -8.43 9.05 -3.93
C LEU A 214 -8.87 8.98 -2.46
N LEU A 215 -8.48 9.95 -1.64
CA LEU A 215 -8.89 10.00 -0.23
C LEU A 215 -10.41 10.05 -0.09
N THR A 216 -11.09 10.84 -0.92
CA THR A 216 -12.56 10.95 -0.88
C THR A 216 -13.23 9.61 -1.20
N VAL A 217 -12.69 8.85 -2.15
CA VAL A 217 -13.20 7.54 -2.51
C VAL A 217 -12.92 6.51 -1.41
N MET A 218 -11.69 6.43 -0.92
CA MET A 218 -11.28 5.47 0.12
C MET A 218 -11.99 5.69 1.46
N LYS A 219 -12.50 6.90 1.73
CA LYS A 219 -13.37 7.18 2.89
C LYS A 219 -14.80 6.65 2.74
N LYS A 220 -15.22 6.34 1.51
CA LYS A 220 -16.59 5.88 1.19
C LYS A 220 -16.66 4.37 1.03
N VAL A 221 -15.68 3.80 0.33
CA VAL A 221 -15.58 2.36 0.05
C VAL A 221 -14.24 1.83 0.56
N PRO A 222 -14.19 0.58 1.08
CA PRO A 222 -12.92 -0.06 1.35
C PRO A 222 -12.11 -0.17 0.06
N PHE A 223 -10.79 -0.07 0.17
CA PHE A 223 -9.92 -0.42 -0.95
C PHE A 223 -9.35 -1.82 -0.75
N ILE A 224 -9.12 -2.51 -1.85
CA ILE A 224 -8.54 -3.85 -1.89
C ILE A 224 -7.29 -3.77 -2.76
N ALA A 225 -6.19 -4.34 -2.28
CA ALA A 225 -4.91 -4.35 -2.96
C ALA A 225 -4.19 -5.66 -2.66
N HIS A 226 -3.31 -6.10 -3.56
CA HIS A 226 -2.69 -7.41 -3.42
C HIS A 226 -1.73 -7.45 -2.24
N ASN A 227 -1.08 -6.33 -1.94
CA ASN A 227 -0.25 -6.18 -0.76
C ASN A 227 -0.68 -4.97 0.07
N ALA A 228 -1.96 -4.88 0.48
CA ALA A 228 -2.55 -3.65 1.02
C ALA A 228 -1.73 -2.90 2.11
N ALA A 229 -0.88 -3.58 2.88
CA ALA A 229 0.05 -2.91 3.80
C ALA A 229 1.07 -1.99 3.09
N PHE A 230 1.47 -2.32 1.87
CA PHE A 230 2.33 -1.52 1.00
C PHE A 230 1.60 -0.28 0.52
N GLU A 231 0.46 -0.41 -0.14
CA GLU A 231 -0.32 0.75 -0.63
C GLU A 231 -0.69 1.66 0.55
N ASP A 232 -1.13 1.07 1.66
CA ASP A 232 -1.45 1.80 2.88
C ASP A 232 -0.26 2.61 3.42
N SER A 233 0.93 2.00 3.52
CA SER A 233 2.14 2.69 3.98
C SER A 233 2.53 3.86 3.06
N TRP A 234 2.35 3.69 1.75
CA TRP A 234 2.59 4.75 0.77
C TRP A 234 1.59 5.90 0.91
N PHE A 235 0.30 5.59 1.04
CA PHE A 235 -0.74 6.60 1.20
C PHE A 235 -0.61 7.40 2.48
N MET A 236 -0.17 6.78 3.59
CA MET A 236 0.14 7.49 4.84
C MET A 236 1.09 8.67 4.60
N LEU A 237 2.18 8.47 3.85
CA LEU A 237 3.21 9.50 3.66
C LEU A 237 3.00 10.42 2.44
N GLN A 238 2.09 10.07 1.54
CA GLN A 238 1.91 10.78 0.27
C GLN A 238 0.61 11.58 0.20
N ILE A 239 -0.47 11.11 0.83
CA ILE A 239 -1.80 11.70 0.75
C ILE A 239 -2.08 12.56 2.00
N ASP A 240 -2.31 13.84 1.80
CA ASP A 240 -2.72 14.75 2.88
C ASP A 240 -4.07 14.31 3.48
N GLY A 241 -4.14 14.16 4.81
CA GLY A 241 -5.34 13.72 5.54
C GLY A 241 -5.60 12.21 5.57
N TYR A 242 -4.79 11.38 4.90
CA TYR A 242 -5.00 9.93 4.87
C TYR A 242 -4.73 9.26 6.21
N ALA A 243 -3.61 9.58 6.86
CA ALA A 243 -3.24 9.03 8.15
C ALA A 243 -4.31 9.28 9.21
N GLU A 244 -4.78 10.52 9.27
CA GLU A 244 -5.85 10.95 10.16
C GLU A 244 -7.14 10.15 9.87
N ALA A 245 -7.54 10.02 8.60
CA ALA A 245 -8.71 9.24 8.22
C ALA A 245 -8.57 7.74 8.52
N ARG A 246 -7.37 7.14 8.38
CA ARG A 246 -7.07 5.76 8.79
C ARG A 246 -7.22 5.60 10.30
N LYS A 247 -6.66 6.51 11.11
CA LYS A 247 -6.75 6.49 12.58
C LYS A 247 -8.19 6.64 13.07
N GLU A 248 -9.00 7.42 12.36
CA GLU A 248 -10.43 7.56 12.62
C GLU A 248 -11.27 6.33 12.20
N GLY A 249 -10.66 5.33 11.55
CA GLY A 249 -11.34 4.14 11.05
C GLY A 249 -12.18 4.38 9.79
N LYS A 250 -11.98 5.52 9.10
CA LYS A 250 -12.73 5.86 7.87
C LYS A 250 -12.18 5.19 6.62
N ILE A 251 -10.94 4.73 6.66
CA ILE A 251 -10.30 3.99 5.58
C ILE A 251 -10.12 2.54 6.02
N ILE A 252 -10.52 1.61 5.17
CA ILE A 252 -10.47 0.17 5.44
C ILE A 252 -9.70 -0.49 4.29
N PRO A 253 -8.41 -0.81 4.48
CA PRO A 253 -7.66 -1.62 3.53
C PRO A 253 -8.06 -3.09 3.63
N ILE A 254 -8.00 -3.80 2.51
CA ILE A 254 -8.23 -5.24 2.42
C ILE A 254 -7.06 -5.86 1.66
N ASP A 255 -6.33 -6.74 2.33
CA ASP A 255 -5.13 -7.41 1.78
C ASP A 255 -5.52 -8.74 1.12
N THR A 256 -5.31 -8.86 -0.20
CA THR A 256 -5.67 -10.10 -0.91
C THR A 256 -4.66 -11.22 -0.75
N ARG A 257 -3.41 -10.95 -0.33
CA ARG A 257 -2.51 -12.02 0.12
C ARG A 257 -3.07 -12.70 1.35
N GLU A 258 -3.70 -11.95 2.26
CA GLU A 258 -4.33 -12.56 3.44
C GLU A 258 -5.56 -13.39 3.05
N ILE A 259 -6.36 -12.93 2.08
CA ILE A 259 -7.43 -13.75 1.47
C ILE A 259 -6.85 -15.06 0.93
N CYS A 260 -5.80 -15.01 0.11
CA CYS A 260 -5.12 -16.18 -0.42
C CYS A 260 -4.65 -17.12 0.71
N ARG A 261 -3.90 -16.61 1.69
CA ARG A 261 -3.36 -17.41 2.81
C ARG A 261 -4.42 -18.18 3.60
N ARG A 262 -5.65 -17.64 3.67
CA ARG A 262 -6.73 -18.19 4.48
C ARG A 262 -7.67 -19.09 3.70
N LEU A 263 -7.90 -18.78 2.44
CA LEU A 263 -8.97 -19.39 1.66
C LEU A 263 -8.46 -20.38 0.62
N ASP A 264 -7.23 -20.21 0.14
CA ASP A 264 -6.64 -21.17 -0.78
C ASP A 264 -6.17 -22.44 -0.02
N PRO A 265 -6.81 -23.61 -0.21
CA PRO A 265 -6.50 -24.84 0.51
C PRO A 265 -5.10 -25.36 0.18
N GLU A 266 -4.57 -25.01 -1.00
CA GLU A 266 -3.24 -25.39 -1.43
C GLU A 266 -2.16 -24.56 -0.74
N PHE A 267 -2.49 -23.38 -0.19
CA PHE A 267 -1.50 -22.47 0.38
C PHE A 267 -0.63 -23.16 1.46
N ARG A 268 -1.25 -23.97 2.33
CA ARG A 268 -0.56 -24.62 3.45
C ARG A 268 0.35 -25.78 3.03
N SER A 269 0.14 -26.36 1.86
CA SER A 269 0.96 -27.47 1.34
C SER A 269 2.15 -26.98 0.49
N LEU A 270 2.16 -25.70 0.10
CA LEU A 270 3.20 -25.12 -0.75
C LEU A 270 4.40 -24.62 0.06
N LEU A 271 5.60 -24.75 -0.52
CA LEU A 271 6.83 -24.26 0.09
C LEU A 271 6.84 -22.73 0.12
N PRO A 272 7.28 -22.07 1.22
CA PRO A 272 7.38 -20.61 1.26
C PRO A 272 8.23 -20.02 0.14
N ALA A 273 9.28 -20.73 -0.29
CA ALA A 273 10.18 -20.32 -1.36
C ALA A 273 9.49 -20.16 -2.73
N SER A 274 8.36 -20.85 -2.97
CA SER A 274 7.59 -20.69 -4.21
C SER A 274 6.73 -19.42 -4.20
N ARG A 275 6.73 -18.64 -3.12
CA ARG A 275 5.90 -17.44 -2.93
C ARG A 275 4.43 -17.71 -3.27
N PRO A 276 3.74 -18.62 -2.56
CA PRO A 276 2.41 -19.10 -2.96
C PRO A 276 1.36 -17.99 -3.08
N ALA A 277 1.44 -16.98 -2.22
CA ALA A 277 0.51 -15.85 -2.21
C ALA A 277 0.94 -14.69 -3.13
N SER A 278 1.94 -14.81 -3.99
CA SER A 278 2.12 -13.80 -5.05
C SER A 278 0.94 -13.82 -6.01
N LEU A 279 0.62 -12.68 -6.61
CA LEU A 279 -0.53 -12.51 -7.49
C LEU A 279 -0.45 -13.50 -8.65
N GLU A 280 0.68 -13.52 -9.37
CA GLU A 280 0.95 -14.50 -10.43
C GLU A 280 0.65 -15.95 -10.02
N ASN A 281 1.18 -16.40 -8.88
CA ASN A 281 1.05 -17.81 -8.48
C ASN A 281 -0.37 -18.16 -8.04
N TRP A 282 -1.03 -17.26 -7.31
CA TRP A 282 -2.41 -17.47 -6.90
C TRP A 282 -3.37 -17.42 -8.09
N ALA A 283 -3.16 -16.47 -9.00
CA ALA A 283 -3.94 -16.34 -10.24
C ALA A 283 -3.84 -17.60 -11.12
N ARG A 284 -2.64 -18.18 -11.27
CA ARG A 284 -2.47 -19.47 -11.96
C ARG A 284 -3.26 -20.60 -11.30
N ARG A 285 -3.25 -20.70 -9.97
CA ARG A 285 -4.03 -21.73 -9.25
C ARG A 285 -5.53 -21.54 -9.41
N ARG A 286 -6.00 -20.30 -9.47
CA ARG A 286 -7.42 -19.98 -9.70
C ARG A 286 -7.82 -19.89 -11.18
N GLY A 287 -6.89 -20.19 -12.09
CA GLY A 287 -7.15 -20.22 -13.54
C GLY A 287 -7.42 -18.86 -14.18
N THR A 288 -7.06 -17.76 -13.51
CA THR A 288 -7.23 -16.38 -13.99
C THR A 288 -5.98 -15.84 -14.70
N LEU A 289 -4.89 -16.59 -14.67
CA LEU A 289 -3.68 -16.35 -15.45
C LEU A 289 -3.22 -17.67 -16.07
N ALA A 290 -2.94 -17.70 -17.37
CA ALA A 290 -2.43 -18.91 -18.00
C ALA A 290 -1.00 -19.22 -17.54
N ALA A 291 -0.59 -20.49 -17.59
CA ALA A 291 0.77 -20.90 -17.21
C ALA A 291 1.86 -20.26 -18.10
N THR A 292 1.49 -19.85 -19.32
CA THR A 292 2.38 -19.19 -20.29
C THR A 292 2.36 -17.66 -20.19
N GLU A 293 1.49 -17.10 -19.36
CA GLU A 293 1.37 -15.66 -19.14
C GLU A 293 2.14 -15.25 -17.87
N ALA A 294 2.59 -14.00 -17.88
CA ALA A 294 3.23 -13.34 -16.75
C ALA A 294 2.39 -12.15 -16.30
N GLU A 295 2.47 -11.83 -15.02
CA GLU A 295 2.00 -10.55 -14.47
C GLU A 295 2.69 -9.39 -15.20
N ARG A 296 1.95 -8.30 -15.45
CA ARG A 296 2.46 -7.20 -16.28
C ARG A 296 3.21 -6.15 -15.47
N HIS A 297 3.02 -6.11 -14.15
CA HIS A 297 3.63 -5.10 -13.27
C HIS A 297 3.26 -3.68 -13.73
N LEU A 298 1.97 -3.53 -14.03
CA LEU A 298 1.34 -2.28 -14.38
C LEU A 298 0.08 -2.17 -13.55
N GLY A 299 0.03 -1.19 -12.65
CA GLY A 299 -1.01 -1.08 -11.64
C GLY A 299 -2.44 -1.43 -12.09
N LEU A 300 -2.94 -0.92 -13.23
CA LEU A 300 -4.32 -1.23 -13.66
C LEU A 300 -4.48 -2.69 -14.12
N ASP A 301 -3.50 -3.24 -14.84
CA ASP A 301 -3.55 -4.64 -15.29
C ASP A 301 -3.47 -5.60 -14.08
N ASP A 302 -2.66 -5.26 -13.08
CA ASP A 302 -2.53 -6.06 -11.86
C ASP A 302 -3.77 -5.95 -10.97
N VAL A 303 -4.44 -4.80 -10.95
CA VAL A 303 -5.76 -4.64 -10.29
C VAL A 303 -6.80 -5.56 -10.92
N ASP A 304 -6.92 -5.56 -12.25
CA ASP A 304 -7.88 -6.44 -12.95
C ASP A 304 -7.59 -7.92 -12.66
N LEU A 305 -6.32 -8.31 -12.75
CA LEU A 305 -5.90 -9.68 -12.43
C LEU A 305 -6.21 -10.05 -10.97
N MET A 306 -5.92 -9.15 -10.03
CA MET A 306 -6.23 -9.33 -8.62
C MET A 306 -7.73 -9.52 -8.40
N ILE A 307 -8.58 -8.65 -8.96
CA ILE A 307 -10.03 -8.73 -8.76
C ILE A 307 -10.58 -10.04 -9.34
N ARG A 308 -10.19 -10.41 -10.56
CA ARG A 308 -10.60 -11.69 -11.17
C ARG A 308 -10.18 -12.88 -10.29
N THR A 309 -8.98 -12.84 -9.73
CA THR A 309 -8.46 -13.92 -8.87
C THR A 309 -9.23 -14.02 -7.55
N VAL A 310 -9.53 -12.89 -6.90
CA VAL A 310 -10.36 -12.85 -5.69
C VAL A 310 -11.77 -13.35 -5.98
N GLN A 311 -12.37 -12.93 -7.11
CA GLN A 311 -13.69 -13.39 -7.53
C GLN A 311 -13.72 -14.91 -7.77
N ALA A 312 -12.72 -15.46 -8.43
CA ALA A 312 -12.59 -16.90 -8.65
C ALA A 312 -12.48 -17.68 -7.34
N GLU A 313 -11.65 -17.22 -6.39
CA GLU A 313 -11.55 -17.84 -5.06
C GLU A 313 -12.90 -17.77 -4.31
N PHE A 314 -13.56 -16.61 -4.29
CA PHE A 314 -14.85 -16.46 -3.63
C PHE A 314 -15.95 -17.32 -4.27
N ASN A 315 -15.94 -17.50 -5.59
CA ASN A 315 -16.83 -18.41 -6.29
C ASN A 315 -16.57 -19.87 -5.88
N GLU A 316 -15.32 -20.33 -5.93
CA GLU A 316 -14.95 -21.70 -5.56
C GLU A 316 -15.30 -22.02 -4.10
N ARG A 317 -15.22 -21.01 -3.22
CA ARG A 317 -15.54 -21.13 -1.79
C ARG A 317 -16.99 -20.80 -1.44
N ASN A 318 -17.85 -20.55 -2.42
CA ASN A 318 -19.27 -20.20 -2.25
C ASN A 318 -19.49 -19.02 -1.28
N MET A 319 -18.70 -17.95 -1.43
CA MET A 319 -18.71 -16.80 -0.51
C MET A 319 -19.69 -15.71 -0.91
N PHE A 320 -20.18 -15.68 -2.14
CA PHE A 320 -21.24 -14.73 -2.53
C PHE A 320 -22.61 -15.17 -2.01
N GLY A 321 -23.54 -14.23 -1.89
CA GLY A 321 -24.92 -14.54 -1.50
C GLY A 321 -25.62 -15.38 -2.58
N ALA A 322 -26.64 -16.16 -2.19
CA ALA A 322 -27.54 -16.78 -3.17
C ALA A 322 -28.18 -15.67 -4.02
N SER A 323 -28.11 -15.84 -5.34
CA SER A 323 -28.70 -14.93 -6.32
C SER A 323 -30.22 -15.07 -6.35
#